data_AF-A0A7W1P9I1-F1
#
_entry.id   AF-A0A7W1P9I1-F1
#
_cell.length_a   1.000
_cell.length_b   1.000
_cell.length_c   1.000
_cell.angle_alpha   90.00
_cell.angle_beta   90.00
_cell.angle_gamma   90.00
#
_symmetry.space_group_name_H-M   'P 1'
#
loop_
_entity.id
_entity.type
_entity.pdbx_description
1 polymer ?
#
loop_
_entity_poly.entity_id
_entity_poly.type
_entity_poly.pdbx_seq_one_letter_code
_entity_poly.pdbx_strand_id
1 'polypeptide(L)' 'IFDEPTVDALLRLLQPDVHCKGTDYTLETVPERETVRAYGGRIAIVGDPKDHSTRDLLARIRR' A
#
# COMPACT_ATOMS: atom_id res chain seq x y z
N ILE A 1 -12.61 2.75 12.18
CA ILE A 1 -11.85 3.52 11.17
C ILE A 1 -10.82 4.34 11.95
N PHE A 2 -9.59 4.48 11.45
CA PHE A 2 -8.55 5.30 12.10
C PHE A 2 -8.78 6.78 11.78
N ASP A 3 -8.39 7.66 12.69
CA ASP A 3 -8.62 9.11 12.55
C ASP A 3 -7.60 9.76 11.62
N GLU A 4 -6.44 9.12 11.42
CA GLU A 4 -5.37 9.60 10.58
C GLU A 4 -5.57 9.25 9.09
N PRO A 5 -5.21 10.17 8.17
CA PRO A 5 -5.34 9.95 6.73
C PRO A 5 -4.28 9.00 6.15
N THR A 6 -3.22 8.71 6.92
CA THR A 6 -2.07 7.89 6.51
C THR A 6 -1.62 6.99 7.65
N VAL A 7 -0.88 5.92 7.33
CA VAL A 7 -0.40 4.96 8.34
C VAL A 7 0.94 5.36 8.96
N ASP A 8 1.34 6.63 8.86
CA ASP A 8 2.65 7.12 9.28
C ASP A 8 2.96 6.87 10.77
N ALA A 9 1.97 7.07 11.65
CA ALA A 9 2.13 6.85 13.08
C ALA A 9 2.44 5.37 13.39
N LEU A 10 1.73 4.46 12.70
CA LEU A 10 1.92 3.02 12.85
C LEU A 10 3.29 2.58 12.29
N LEU A 11 3.70 3.14 11.15
CA LEU A 11 5.00 2.83 10.56
C LEU A 11 6.17 3.29 11.43
N ARG A 12 6.07 4.44 12.11
CA ARG A 12 7.10 4.89 13.07
C ARG A 12 7.22 3.98 14.29
N LEU A 13 6.11 3.38 14.72
CA LEU A 13 6.07 2.45 15.84
C LEU A 13 6.66 1.08 15.49
N LEU A 14 6.28 0.53 14.32
CA LEU A 14 6.63 -0.83 13.94
C LEU A 14 7.94 -0.95 13.17
N GLN A 15 8.31 0.09 12.42
CA GLN A 15 9.55 0.16 11.62
C GLN A 15 9.83 -1.11 10.79
N PRO A 16 8.87 -1.57 9.94
CA PRO A 16 9.08 -2.77 9.15
C PRO A 16 10.22 -2.60 8.13
N ASP A 17 11.05 -3.63 7.92
CA ASP A 17 12.11 -3.57 6.93
C ASP A 17 11.61 -3.31 5.49
N VAL A 18 10.40 -3.79 5.18
CA VAL A 18 9.76 -3.60 3.87
C VAL A 18 8.29 -3.21 4.04
N HIS A 19 7.90 -2.09 3.44
CA HIS A 19 6.51 -1.66 3.30
C HIS A 19 6.00 -1.98 1.88
N CYS A 20 5.10 -2.96 1.78
CA CYS A 20 4.54 -3.41 0.51
C CYS A 20 3.23 -2.68 0.18
N LYS A 21 3.10 -2.19 -1.06
CA LYS A 21 1.84 -1.65 -1.60
C LYS A 21 1.53 -2.34 -2.94
N GLY A 22 0.24 -2.41 -3.28
CA GLY A 22 -0.21 -2.94 -4.56
C GLY A 22 0.17 -2.04 -5.74
N THR A 23 -0.05 -2.52 -6.96
CA THR A 23 0.23 -1.84 -8.24
C THR A 23 -0.55 -0.54 -8.46
N ASP A 24 -1.42 -0.16 -7.53
CA ASP A 24 -2.08 1.15 -7.50
C ASP A 24 -1.13 2.30 -7.20
N TYR A 25 0.08 1.98 -6.71
CA TYR A 25 1.11 2.93 -6.39
C TYR A 25 2.39 2.64 -7.18
N THR A 26 3.18 3.68 -7.43
CA THR A 26 4.60 3.56 -7.76
C THR A 26 5.43 3.83 -6.51
N LEU A 27 6.74 3.60 -6.58
CA LEU A 27 7.62 3.92 -5.46
C LEU A 27 7.49 5.38 -5.03
N GLU A 28 7.25 6.29 -5.97
CA GLU A 28 7.14 7.74 -5.78
C GLU A 28 5.78 8.17 -5.23
N THR A 29 4.70 7.44 -5.56
CA THR A 29 3.33 7.83 -5.18
C THR A 29 2.86 7.25 -3.85
N VAL A 30 3.64 6.40 -3.18
CA VAL A 30 3.32 5.93 -1.82
C VAL A 30 3.32 7.13 -0.85
N PRO A 31 2.19 7.42 -0.16
CA PRO A 31 2.11 8.58 0.74
C PRO A 31 3.11 8.52 1.90
N GLU A 32 3.31 7.34 2.47
CA GLU A 32 4.17 7.14 3.65
C GLU A 32 5.65 6.95 3.30
N ARG A 33 6.05 7.25 2.06
CA ARG A 33 7.39 6.93 1.54
C ARG A 33 8.53 7.53 2.34
N GLU A 34 8.41 8.79 2.73
CA GLU A 34 9.44 9.47 3.53
C GLU A 34 9.54 8.88 4.94
N THR A 35 8.42 8.47 5.55
CA THR A 35 8.43 7.80 6.86
C THR A 35 9.17 6.47 6.78
N VAL A 36 8.91 5.66 5.75
CA VAL A 36 9.61 4.38 5.53
C VAL A 36 11.12 4.61 5.37
N ARG A 37 11.50 5.60 4.55
CA ARG A 37 12.89 5.98 4.33
C ARG A 37 13.59 6.46 5.61
N ALA A 38 12.89 7.20 6.46
CA ALA A 38 13.46 7.81 7.66
C ALA A 38 13.98 6.80 8.68
N TYR A 39 13.35 5.62 8.80
CA TYR A 39 13.85 4.53 9.64
C TYR A 39 14.68 3.49 8.87
N GLY A 40 15.00 3.74 7.59
CA GLY A 40 15.84 2.86 6.78
C GLY A 40 15.12 1.69 6.11
N GLY A 41 13.78 1.64 6.17
CA GLY A 41 12.98 0.64 5.48
C GLY A 41 12.95 0.86 3.97
N ARG A 42 12.49 -0.16 3.24
CA ARG A 42 12.31 -0.11 1.78
C ARG A 42 10.85 -0.22 1.40
N ILE A 43 10.50 0.32 0.25
CA ILE A 43 9.16 0.16 -0.33
C ILE A 43 9.24 -0.87 -1.45
N ALA A 44 8.23 -1.72 -1.54
CA ALA A 44 8.07 -2.68 -2.63
C ALA A 44 6.66 -2.55 -3.21
N ILE A 45 6.58 -2.37 -4.53
CA ILE A 45 5.32 -2.54 -5.26
C ILE A 45 5.19 -4.01 -5.59
N VAL A 46 4.09 -4.63 -5.14
CA VAL A 46 3.85 -6.07 -5.22
C VAL A 46 2.49 -6.35 -5.84
N GLY A 47 2.33 -7.58 -6.35
CA GLY A 47 1.11 -8.02 -7.01
C GLY A 47 1.27 -8.14 -8.52
N ASP A 48 0.28 -8.77 -9.11
CA ASP A 48 0.03 -8.87 -10.54
C ASP A 48 -0.57 -7.57 -11.10
N PRO A 49 -0.65 -7.42 -12.43
CA PRO A 49 -1.41 -6.32 -13.03
C PRO A 49 -2.82 -6.20 -12.42
N LYS A 50 -3.40 -5.00 -12.45
CA LYS A 50 -4.71 -4.74 -11.85
C LYS A 50 -5.88 -5.26 -12.72
N ASP A 51 -5.87 -6.54 -13.09
CA ASP A 51 -6.92 -7.22 -13.84
C ASP A 51 -7.82 -8.13 -12.96
N HIS A 52 -7.53 -8.18 -11.65
CA HIS A 52 -8.27 -8.98 -10.66
C HIS A 52 -8.94 -8.13 -9.57
N SER A 53 -9.75 -7.15 -9.94
CA SER A 53 -10.48 -6.37 -8.93
C SER A 53 -11.70 -7.15 -8.40
N THR A 54 -11.90 -7.13 -7.07
CA THR A 54 -13.12 -7.67 -6.43
C THR A 54 -14.38 -7.05 -7.03
N ARG A 55 -14.32 -5.78 -7.46
CA ARG A 55 -15.44 -5.09 -8.11
C ARG A 55 -15.81 -5.77 -9.43
N ASP A 56 -14.83 -6.08 -10.27
CA ASP A 56 -15.08 -6.70 -11.57
C ASP A 56 -15.47 -8.17 -11.40
N LEU A 57 -14.91 -8.86 -10.40
CA LEU A 57 -15.34 -10.21 -10.01
C LEU A 57 -16.82 -10.23 -9.57
N LEU A 58 -17.24 -9.29 -8.72
CA LEU A 58 -18.65 -9.16 -8.31
C LEU A 58 -19.56 -8.81 -9.51
N ALA A 59 -19.10 -7.96 -10.43
CA ALA A 59 -19.85 -7.64 -11.64
C ALA A 59 -20.03 -8.88 -12.55
N ARG A 60 -19.02 -9.76 -12.61
CA ARG A 60 -19.11 -11.04 -13.34
C ARG A 60 -20.06 -12.03 -12.68
N ILE A 61 -20.09 -12.11 -11.35
CA ILE A 61 -21.00 -13.01 -10.61
C ILE A 61 -22.46 -12.57 -10.74
N ARG A 62 -22.72 -11.27 -10.91
CA ARG A 62 -24.08 -10.71 -11.05
C ARG A 62 -24.65 -10.81 -12.47
N ARG A 63 -23.86 -11.24 -13.46
CA ARG A 63 -24.35 -11.57 -14.80
C ARG A 63 -24.85 -13.01 -14.84
#